data_AF-G1Q807-F1
#
_entry.id   AF-G1Q807-F1
#
_cell.length_a   1.000
_cell.length_b   1.000
_cell.length_c   1.000
_cell.angle_alpha   90.00
_cell.angle_beta   90.00
_cell.angle_gamma   90.00
#
_symmetry.space_group_name_H-M   'P 1'
#
loop_
_entity.id
_entity.type
_entity.pdbx_description
1 polymer ?
#
loop_
_entity_poly.entity_id
_entity_poly.type
_entity_poly.pdbx_seq_one_letter_code
_entity_poly.pdbx_strand_id
1 'polypeptide(L)'
;DPRFNAEVDQITGYRTQSILCMPIKNHREEVVGVAQAINKKSGNGGTFTEKDEKDFAAYLAFCGIVLHNAQLYETSLLENKRNQARDVLLDLASLIFEEQQSLEVILKKIAATIISFMQVQKCTIFIVDGDCSDSFSSVFHMECEELERSSDTVTRDRDGSQINYMYAQYVTSTMEALNIPDVSKDSRFPWANENMGNVSQQGIRSLLCTPIKNGKKNKVIG
;
A
#
# COMPACT_ATOMS: atom_id res chain seq x y z
N ASP A 1 -24.35 -38.60 5.50
CA ASP A 1 -24.47 -37.53 4.49
C ASP A 1 -23.21 -37.55 3.63
N PRO A 2 -23.30 -37.65 2.29
CA PRO A 2 -22.14 -37.69 1.39
C PRO A 2 -21.33 -36.40 1.36
N ARG A 3 -21.84 -35.28 1.91
CA ARG A 3 -21.15 -33.98 1.96
C ARG A 3 -20.27 -33.81 3.19
N PHE A 4 -20.32 -34.73 4.15
CA PHE A 4 -19.56 -34.65 5.39
C PHE A 4 -18.11 -35.11 5.19
N ASN A 5 -17.14 -34.25 5.51
CA ASN A 5 -15.72 -34.61 5.52
C ASN A 5 -15.31 -35.12 6.92
N ALA A 6 -15.01 -36.42 7.01
CA ALA A 6 -14.59 -37.07 8.26
C ALA A 6 -13.09 -36.97 8.57
N GLU A 7 -12.27 -36.41 7.67
CA GLU A 7 -10.82 -36.26 7.90
C GLU A 7 -10.51 -35.41 9.13
N VAL A 8 -11.29 -34.34 9.35
CA VAL A 8 -11.12 -33.45 10.51
C VAL A 8 -11.39 -34.20 11.82
N ASP A 9 -12.45 -35.02 11.85
CA ASP A 9 -12.77 -35.87 13.00
C ASP A 9 -11.65 -36.90 13.28
N GLN A 10 -11.08 -37.50 12.23
CA GLN A 10 -9.99 -38.48 12.36
C GLN A 10 -8.70 -37.86 12.90
N ILE A 11 -8.36 -36.65 12.44
CA ILE A 11 -7.15 -35.94 12.89
C ILE A 11 -7.31 -35.42 14.32
N THR A 12 -8.49 -34.89 14.65
CA THR A 12 -8.74 -34.27 15.97
C THR A 12 -9.12 -35.28 17.05
N GLY A 13 -9.48 -36.51 16.66
CA GLY A 13 -10.08 -37.51 17.56
C GLY A 13 -11.50 -37.15 18.02
N TYR A 14 -12.09 -36.09 17.46
CA TYR A 14 -13.45 -35.67 17.75
C TYR A 14 -14.45 -36.57 17.01
N ARG A 15 -15.59 -36.85 17.64
CA ARG A 15 -16.65 -37.67 17.02
C ARG A 15 -17.90 -36.85 16.81
N THR A 16 -18.14 -36.47 15.56
CA THR A 16 -19.34 -35.73 15.15
C THR A 16 -20.53 -36.69 14.98
N GLN A 17 -21.62 -36.45 15.71
CA GLN A 17 -22.84 -37.27 15.73
C GLN A 17 -24.05 -36.50 15.20
N SER A 18 -24.17 -35.21 15.53
CA SER A 18 -25.27 -34.36 15.08
C SER A 18 -24.76 -32.99 14.70
N ILE A 19 -25.24 -32.41 13.60
CA ILE A 19 -24.87 -31.07 13.14
C ILE A 19 -26.15 -30.27 12.85
N LEU A 20 -26.24 -29.06 13.39
CA LEU A 20 -27.21 -28.04 12.99
C LEU A 20 -26.42 -26.89 12.38
N CYS A 21 -26.63 -26.62 11.10
CA CYS A 21 -25.90 -25.59 10.36
C CYS A 21 -26.90 -24.66 9.67
N MET A 22 -26.80 -23.36 9.95
CA MET A 22 -27.71 -22.35 9.41
C MET A 22 -26.94 -21.10 8.96
N PRO A 23 -27.36 -20.48 7.85
CA PRO A 23 -26.75 -19.24 7.39
C PRO A 23 -27.14 -18.08 8.30
N ILE A 24 -26.20 -17.15 8.50
CA ILE A 24 -26.44 -15.86 9.14
C ILE A 24 -26.75 -14.87 8.02
N LYS A 25 -27.93 -14.26 8.07
CA LYS A 25 -28.39 -13.32 7.05
C LYS A 25 -28.55 -11.91 7.62
N ASN A 26 -28.26 -10.90 6.82
CA ASN A 26 -28.56 -9.51 7.19
C ASN A 26 -30.03 -9.16 6.90
N HIS A 27 -30.41 -7.92 7.20
CA HIS A 27 -31.76 -7.38 6.96
C HIS A 27 -32.16 -7.30 5.47
N ARG A 28 -31.22 -7.55 4.53
CA ARG A 28 -31.47 -7.65 3.08
C ARG A 28 -31.54 -9.11 2.60
N GLU A 29 -31.59 -10.08 3.52
CA GLU A 29 -31.52 -11.52 3.25
C GLU A 29 -30.20 -11.98 2.60
N GLU A 30 -29.15 -11.17 2.62
CA GLU A 30 -27.82 -11.54 2.13
C GLU A 30 -27.08 -12.35 3.19
N VAL A 31 -26.37 -13.40 2.77
CA VAL A 31 -25.60 -14.26 3.67
C VAL A 31 -24.30 -13.55 4.07
N VAL A 32 -24.18 -13.21 5.35
CA VAL A 32 -22.99 -12.56 5.94
C VAL A 32 -22.09 -13.54 6.68
N GLY A 33 -22.57 -14.76 6.93
CA GLY A 33 -21.81 -15.80 7.59
C GLY A 33 -22.61 -17.10 7.72
N VAL A 34 -22.03 -18.08 8.40
CA VAL A 34 -22.67 -19.37 8.69
C VAL A 34 -22.36 -19.74 10.14
N ALA A 35 -23.37 -20.21 10.86
CA ALA A 35 -23.20 -20.74 12.21
C ALA A 35 -23.50 -22.24 12.22
N GLN A 36 -22.68 -22.99 12.96
CA GLN A 36 -22.88 -24.41 13.17
C GLN A 36 -22.84 -24.77 14.65
N ALA A 37 -23.74 -25.66 15.05
CA ALA A 37 -23.75 -26.32 16.34
C ALA A 37 -23.54 -27.82 16.12
N ILE A 38 -22.59 -28.40 16.85
CA ILE A 38 -22.21 -29.82 16.72
C ILE A 38 -22.48 -30.52 18.05
N ASN A 39 -22.97 -31.76 17.98
CA ASN A 39 -23.24 -32.67 19.09
C ASN A 39 -24.16 -32.08 20.16
N LYS A 40 -25.48 -32.22 19.96
CA LYS A 40 -26.46 -31.81 20.95
C LYS A 40 -26.23 -32.57 22.26
N LYS A 41 -26.08 -31.80 23.34
CA LYS A 41 -26.00 -32.36 24.70
C LYS A 41 -27.40 -32.80 25.12
N SER A 42 -27.68 -34.09 24.98
CA SER A 42 -28.88 -34.73 25.49
C SER A 42 -28.46 -36.04 26.14
N GLY A 43 -28.94 -36.31 27.36
CA GLY A 43 -28.57 -37.50 28.14
C GLY A 43 -28.92 -38.84 27.46
N ASN A 44 -29.62 -38.79 26.34
CA ASN A 44 -30.20 -39.94 25.65
C ASN A 44 -29.73 -40.03 24.18
N GLY A 45 -28.70 -39.28 23.77
CA GLY A 45 -28.26 -39.25 22.36
C GLY A 45 -29.25 -38.53 21.43
N GLY A 46 -29.98 -37.54 21.94
CA GLY A 46 -31.00 -36.81 21.18
C GLY A 46 -30.44 -35.95 20.06
N THR A 47 -31.19 -35.84 18.96
CA THR A 47 -30.90 -34.95 17.83
C THR A 47 -31.42 -33.53 18.08
N PHE A 48 -30.96 -32.56 17.28
CA PHE A 48 -31.57 -31.24 17.22
C PHE A 48 -33.06 -31.36 16.85
N THR A 49 -33.90 -30.62 17.56
CA THR A 49 -35.35 -30.58 17.34
C THR A 49 -35.72 -29.36 16.51
N GLU A 50 -36.92 -29.34 15.94
CA GLU A 50 -37.46 -28.15 15.27
C GLU A 50 -37.50 -26.91 16.17
N LYS A 51 -37.63 -27.11 17.49
CA LYS A 51 -37.55 -26.01 18.45
C LYS A 51 -36.14 -25.44 18.50
N ASP A 52 -35.10 -26.29 18.57
CA ASP A 52 -33.71 -25.82 18.53
C ASP A 52 -33.43 -25.08 17.22
N GLU A 53 -33.96 -25.55 16.09
CA GLU A 53 -33.83 -24.90 14.79
C GLU A 53 -34.47 -23.50 14.79
N LYS A 54 -35.68 -23.36 15.33
CA LYS A 54 -36.36 -22.06 15.44
C LYS A 54 -35.63 -21.09 16.38
N ASP A 55 -35.19 -21.57 17.54
CA ASP A 55 -34.48 -20.76 18.52
C ASP A 55 -33.12 -20.32 17.94
N PHE A 56 -32.43 -21.20 17.23
CA PHE A 56 -31.17 -20.91 16.56
C PHE A 56 -31.37 -19.89 15.43
N ALA A 57 -32.35 -20.10 14.56
CA ALA A 57 -32.67 -19.16 13.48
C ALA A 57 -33.01 -17.75 14.01
N ALA A 58 -33.81 -17.66 15.07
CA ALA A 58 -34.15 -16.39 15.71
C ALA A 58 -32.91 -15.67 16.23
N TYR A 59 -32.00 -16.39 16.88
CA TYR A 59 -30.74 -15.82 17.37
C TYR A 59 -29.82 -15.34 16.23
N LEU A 60 -29.68 -16.14 15.17
CA LEU A 60 -28.83 -15.80 14.03
C LEU A 60 -29.35 -14.58 13.25
N ALA A 61 -30.67 -14.32 13.23
CA ALA A 61 -31.22 -13.11 12.66
C ALA A 61 -30.69 -11.85 13.36
N PHE A 62 -30.59 -11.86 14.70
CA PHE A 62 -29.97 -10.77 15.45
C PHE A 62 -28.46 -10.66 15.17
N CYS A 63 -27.75 -11.79 15.15
CA CYS A 63 -26.32 -11.81 14.84
C CYS A 63 -26.01 -11.20 13.47
N GLY A 64 -26.85 -11.44 12.47
CA GLY A 64 -26.66 -10.92 11.12
C GLY A 64 -26.73 -9.39 11.05
N ILE A 65 -27.60 -8.76 11.83
CA ILE A 65 -27.67 -7.29 11.94
C ILE A 65 -26.40 -6.75 12.59
N VAL A 66 -25.97 -7.36 13.70
CA VAL A 66 -24.77 -6.93 14.44
C VAL A 66 -23.51 -7.08 13.59
N LEU A 67 -23.34 -8.22 12.91
CA LEU A 67 -22.20 -8.47 12.02
C LEU A 67 -22.18 -7.50 10.84
N HIS A 68 -23.33 -7.24 10.21
CA HIS A 68 -23.40 -6.28 9.12
C HIS A 68 -23.00 -4.87 9.57
N ASN A 69 -23.47 -4.43 10.73
CA ASN A 69 -23.10 -3.13 11.30
C ASN A 69 -21.60 -3.05 11.63
N ALA A 70 -21.02 -4.13 12.16
CA ALA A 70 -19.58 -4.19 12.44
C ALA A 70 -18.74 -4.09 11.15
N GLN A 71 -19.14 -4.80 10.08
CA GLN A 71 -18.49 -4.71 8.77
C GLN A 71 -18.58 -3.31 8.16
N LEU A 72 -19.75 -2.68 8.24
CA LEU A 72 -19.93 -1.30 7.77
C LEU A 72 -19.06 -0.32 8.55
N TYR A 73 -18.97 -0.47 9.87
CA TYR A 73 -18.12 0.36 10.71
C TYR A 73 -16.63 0.21 10.35
N GLU A 74 -16.15 -1.02 10.19
CA GLU A 74 -14.76 -1.28 9.78
C GLU A 74 -14.44 -0.69 8.40
N THR A 75 -15.36 -0.85 7.45
CA THR A 75 -15.24 -0.24 6.11
C THR A 75 -15.17 1.28 6.21
N SER A 76 -16.04 1.90 7.01
CA SER A 76 -16.05 3.34 7.25
C SER A 76 -14.74 3.83 7.88
N LEU A 77 -14.15 3.07 8.82
CA LEU A 77 -12.85 3.42 9.41
C LEU A 77 -11.72 3.39 8.37
N LEU A 78 -11.71 2.40 7.49
CA LEU A 78 -10.74 2.31 6.39
C LEU A 78 -10.90 3.48 5.42
N GLU A 79 -12.13 3.84 5.08
CA GLU A 79 -12.43 5.01 4.25
C GLU A 79 -12.01 6.31 4.91
N ASN A 80 -12.26 6.48 6.21
CA ASN A 80 -11.82 7.66 6.97
C ASN A 80 -10.29 7.78 7.01
N LYS A 81 -9.56 6.67 7.19
CA LYS A 81 -8.09 6.68 7.09
C LYS A 81 -7.61 7.07 5.68
N ARG A 82 -8.29 6.59 4.64
CA ARG A 82 -7.99 6.97 3.25
C ARG A 82 -8.29 8.45 2.99
N ASN A 83 -9.37 8.98 3.56
CA ASN A 83 -9.71 10.40 3.46
C ASN A 83 -8.69 11.27 4.20
N GLN A 84 -8.23 10.86 5.38
CA GLN A 84 -7.12 11.54 6.09
C GLN A 84 -5.84 11.60 5.23
N ALA A 85 -5.46 10.49 4.59
CA ALA A 85 -4.31 10.49 3.69
C ALA A 85 -4.50 11.46 2.50
N ARG A 86 -5.73 11.62 2.01
CA ARG A 86 -6.06 12.58 0.94
C ARG A 86 -5.99 14.03 1.41
N ASP A 87 -6.45 14.32 2.62
CA ASP A 87 -6.39 15.67 3.19
C ASP A 87 -4.93 16.07 3.45
N VAL A 88 -4.08 15.15 3.92
CA VAL A 88 -2.63 15.35 4.00
C VAL A 88 -2.04 15.68 2.63
N LEU A 89 -2.43 14.99 1.56
CA LEU A 89 -1.94 15.30 0.21
C LEU A 89 -2.34 16.72 -0.26
N LEU A 90 -3.53 17.21 0.12
CA LEU A 90 -3.98 18.56 -0.22
C LEU A 90 -3.23 19.63 0.59
N ASP A 91 -2.97 19.38 1.87
CA ASP A 91 -2.16 20.26 2.71
C ASP A 91 -0.72 20.33 2.18
N LEU A 92 -0.15 19.18 1.82
CA LEU A 92 1.18 19.08 1.21
C LEU A 92 1.26 19.79 -0.16
N ALA A 93 0.21 19.68 -0.98
CA ALA A 93 0.12 20.44 -2.23
C ALA A 93 0.09 21.95 -1.95
N SER A 94 -0.66 22.38 -0.94
CA SER A 94 -0.75 23.79 -0.56
C SER A 94 0.60 24.36 -0.12
N LEU A 95 1.41 23.58 0.62
CA LEU A 95 2.78 23.96 0.99
C LEU A 95 3.70 24.19 -0.22
N ILE A 96 3.53 23.41 -1.29
CA ILE A 96 4.29 23.57 -2.54
C ILE A 96 3.86 24.86 -3.28
N PHE A 97 2.58 25.26 -3.20
CA PHE A 97 2.03 26.40 -3.91
C PHE A 97 2.13 27.74 -3.17
N GLU A 98 2.32 27.76 -1.84
CA GLU A 98 2.27 28.98 -1.02
C GLU A 98 3.41 29.98 -1.26
N GLU A 99 4.59 29.55 -1.74
CA GLU A 99 5.73 30.46 -2.01
C GLU A 99 6.54 30.04 -3.24
N GLN A 100 6.19 30.56 -4.41
CA GLN A 100 6.93 30.30 -5.66
C GLN A 100 8.08 31.31 -5.87
N GLN A 101 9.05 31.38 -4.96
CA GLN A 101 10.17 32.34 -5.08
C GLN A 101 11.39 31.77 -5.83
N SER A 102 11.58 30.44 -5.87
CA SER A 102 12.61 29.79 -6.69
C SER A 102 12.31 28.31 -6.96
N LEU A 103 12.81 27.77 -8.08
CA LEU A 103 12.70 26.35 -8.42
C LEU A 103 13.31 25.47 -7.31
N GLU A 104 14.43 25.89 -6.75
CA GLU A 104 15.14 25.17 -5.69
C GLU A 104 14.32 25.02 -4.41
N VAL A 105 13.61 26.07 -3.98
CA VAL A 105 12.73 26.02 -2.80
C VAL A 105 11.55 25.07 -3.04
N ILE A 106 10.98 25.08 -4.24
CA ILE A 106 9.89 24.17 -4.61
C ILE A 106 10.36 22.72 -4.60
N LEU A 107 11.50 22.42 -5.24
CA LEU A 107 12.07 21.07 -5.27
C LEU A 107 12.42 20.56 -3.86
N LYS A 108 12.96 21.43 -3.00
CA LYS A 108 13.21 21.12 -1.59
C LYS A 108 11.92 20.76 -0.86
N LYS A 109 10.85 21.56 -1.00
CA LYS A 109 9.54 21.27 -0.40
C LYS A 109 8.97 19.95 -0.91
N ILE A 110 8.97 19.72 -2.23
CA ILE A 110 8.50 18.46 -2.84
C ILE A 110 9.27 17.25 -2.29
N ALA A 111 10.60 17.29 -2.28
CA ALA A 111 11.43 16.19 -1.80
C ALA A 111 11.21 15.91 -0.30
N ALA A 112 11.16 16.95 0.53
CA ALA A 112 10.89 16.83 1.97
C ALA A 112 9.51 16.20 2.23
N THR A 113 8.51 16.63 1.48
CA THR A 113 7.17 16.06 1.49
C THR A 113 7.18 14.57 1.12
N ILE A 114 7.87 14.19 0.04
CA ILE A 114 7.95 12.79 -0.40
C ILE A 114 8.65 11.93 0.66
N ILE A 115 9.78 12.38 1.20
CA ILE A 115 10.53 11.68 2.24
C ILE A 115 9.66 11.43 3.47
N SER A 116 9.00 12.47 3.97
CA SER A 116 8.16 12.38 5.17
C SER A 116 6.89 11.55 4.94
N PHE A 117 6.20 11.75 3.82
CA PHE A 117 4.93 11.06 3.56
C PHE A 117 5.12 9.60 3.16
N MET A 118 6.09 9.32 2.29
CA MET A 118 6.36 7.98 1.77
C MET A 118 7.32 7.18 2.68
N GLN A 119 7.90 7.81 3.71
CA GLN A 119 8.88 7.20 4.62
C GLN A 119 10.06 6.59 3.87
N VAL A 120 10.60 7.32 2.89
CA VAL A 120 11.73 6.88 2.04
C VAL A 120 13.05 7.46 2.52
N GLN A 121 14.15 6.74 2.26
CA GLN A 121 15.49 7.16 2.71
C GLN A 121 16.07 8.31 1.88
N LYS A 122 15.81 8.32 0.56
CA LYS A 122 16.37 9.30 -0.38
C LYS A 122 15.33 9.67 -1.43
N CYS A 123 15.31 10.93 -1.84
CA CYS A 123 14.51 11.42 -2.95
C CYS A 123 15.42 12.19 -3.92
N THR A 124 15.31 11.88 -5.21
CA THR A 124 16.03 12.61 -6.27
C THR A 124 15.04 13.03 -7.34
N ILE A 125 15.04 14.30 -7.69
CA ILE A 125 14.20 14.89 -8.73
C ILE A 125 15.11 15.29 -9.88
N PHE A 126 14.84 14.75 -11.06
CA PHE A 126 15.55 15.08 -12.29
C PHE A 126 14.67 16.03 -13.10
N ILE A 127 15.24 17.09 -13.66
CA ILE A 127 14.50 18.03 -14.51
C ILE A 127 15.02 17.87 -15.93
N VAL A 128 14.11 17.63 -16.87
CA VAL A 128 14.46 17.47 -18.29
C VAL A 128 14.62 18.84 -18.93
N ASP A 129 15.59 18.99 -19.82
CA ASP A 129 15.73 20.21 -20.60
C ASP A 129 14.59 20.35 -21.64
N GLY A 130 14.11 21.58 -21.85
CA GLY A 130 13.07 21.87 -22.83
C GLY A 130 13.50 21.54 -24.26
N ASP A 131 14.80 21.71 -24.53
CA ASP A 131 15.41 21.71 -25.86
C ASP A 131 16.13 20.40 -26.21
N CYS A 132 16.45 19.56 -25.22
CA CYS A 132 17.11 18.25 -25.41
C CYS A 132 16.40 17.18 -24.57
N SER A 133 15.74 16.21 -25.21
CA SER A 133 14.93 15.19 -24.51
C SER A 133 15.76 14.19 -23.71
N ASP A 134 17.06 14.10 -23.96
CA ASP A 134 17.90 13.01 -23.49
C ASP A 134 18.90 13.46 -22.39
N SER A 135 18.81 14.72 -21.95
CA SER A 135 19.66 15.28 -20.91
C SER A 135 18.85 15.97 -19.80
N PHE A 136 19.33 15.82 -18.56
CA PHE A 136 18.77 16.53 -17.42
C PHE A 136 19.42 17.90 -17.26
N SER A 137 18.61 18.95 -17.20
CA SER A 137 19.05 20.34 -17.00
C SER A 137 19.38 20.63 -15.54
N SER A 138 18.71 19.94 -14.61
CA SER A 138 18.94 20.09 -13.18
C SER A 138 18.62 18.80 -12.44
N VAL A 139 19.32 18.57 -11.33
CA VAL A 139 19.18 17.38 -10.49
C VAL A 139 19.16 17.86 -9.04
N PHE A 140 18.10 17.51 -8.31
CA PHE A 140 17.95 17.82 -6.90
C PHE A 140 17.92 16.54 -6.09
N HIS A 141 18.76 16.41 -5.07
CA HIS A 141 18.88 15.23 -4.22
C HIS A 141 18.71 15.60 -2.75
N MET A 142 17.95 14.79 -2.00
CA MET A 142 17.74 14.94 -0.56
C MET A 142 17.73 13.58 0.13
N GLU A 143 18.39 13.49 1.27
CA GLU A 143 18.39 12.31 2.16
C GLU A 143 17.54 12.59 3.41
N CYS A 144 16.92 11.57 4.00
CA CYS A 144 16.05 11.72 5.16
C CYS A 144 16.74 12.39 6.36
N GLU A 145 18.02 12.11 6.58
CA GLU A 145 18.84 12.69 7.66
C GLU A 145 19.05 14.21 7.54
N GLU A 146 18.85 14.79 6.35
CA GLU A 146 18.95 16.24 6.14
C GLU A 146 17.67 16.97 6.57
N LEU A 147 16.55 16.25 6.73
CA LEU A 147 15.28 16.81 7.21
C LEU A 147 15.33 17.17 8.70
N GLU A 148 16.15 16.46 9.48
CA GLU A 148 16.30 16.65 10.92
C GLU A 148 17.34 17.72 11.29
N ARG A 149 18.20 18.14 10.34
CA ARG A 149 19.22 19.16 10.54
C ARG A 149 18.67 20.55 10.22
N SER A 150 18.26 21.27 11.26
CA SER A 150 17.68 22.63 11.24
C SER A 150 18.67 23.77 10.89
N SER A 151 19.50 23.63 9.86
CA SER A 151 20.49 24.67 9.53
C SER A 151 20.69 24.91 8.03
N ASP A 152 20.64 26.20 7.67
CA ASP A 152 20.76 26.88 6.37
C ASP A 152 22.01 26.60 5.50
N THR A 153 22.62 25.43 5.60
CA THR A 153 23.65 25.00 4.65
C THR A 153 23.02 24.12 3.57
N VAL A 154 22.47 24.79 2.55
CA VAL A 154 22.31 24.16 1.24
C VAL A 154 23.72 23.82 0.77
N THR A 155 24.10 22.54 0.83
CA THR A 155 25.28 22.05 0.10
C THR A 155 24.95 22.14 -1.38
N ARG A 156 25.19 23.33 -1.95
CA ARG A 156 25.48 23.49 -3.38
C ARG A 156 26.62 22.54 -3.70
N ASP A 157 26.45 21.73 -4.73
CA ASP A 157 27.38 20.69 -5.19
C ASP A 157 27.64 19.55 -4.18
N ARG A 158 26.66 18.65 -3.98
CA ARG A 158 27.06 17.24 -4.03
C ARG A 158 27.18 16.90 -5.51
N ASP A 159 28.42 16.78 -5.95
CA ASP A 159 28.85 16.45 -7.31
C ASP A 159 27.90 15.42 -7.95
N GLY A 160 27.10 15.86 -8.93
CA GLY A 160 26.13 15.01 -9.65
C GLY A 160 26.79 13.81 -10.34
N SER A 161 28.12 13.78 -10.40
CA SER A 161 28.96 12.68 -10.87
C SER A 161 28.72 11.34 -10.16
N GLN A 162 28.12 11.34 -8.95
CA GLN A 162 27.89 10.12 -8.17
C GLN A 162 26.44 9.59 -8.21
N ILE A 163 25.50 10.30 -8.84
CA ILE A 163 24.10 9.87 -8.93
C ILE A 163 23.91 9.04 -10.20
N ASN A 164 23.33 7.86 -10.06
CA ASN A 164 23.06 6.98 -11.19
C ASN A 164 21.80 7.44 -11.94
N TYR A 165 21.99 7.96 -13.15
CA TYR A 165 20.92 8.50 -14.00
C TYR A 165 20.10 7.44 -14.73
N MET A 166 20.49 6.16 -14.70
CA MET A 166 19.97 5.21 -15.67
C MET A 166 18.50 4.82 -15.44
N TYR A 167 18.07 4.75 -14.18
CA TYR A 167 16.66 4.53 -13.84
C TYR A 167 15.79 5.70 -14.30
N ALA A 168 16.29 6.93 -14.12
CA ALA A 168 15.61 8.14 -14.55
C ALA A 168 15.52 8.18 -16.08
N GLN A 169 16.60 7.89 -16.80
CA GLN A 169 16.60 7.82 -18.27
C GLN A 169 15.60 6.78 -18.79
N TYR A 170 15.58 5.57 -18.21
CA TYR A 170 14.61 4.55 -18.58
C TYR A 170 13.16 5.05 -18.43
N VAL A 171 12.84 5.72 -17.32
CA VAL A 171 11.51 6.27 -17.06
C VAL A 171 11.17 7.44 -18.00
N THR A 172 12.14 8.32 -18.31
CA THR A 172 11.96 9.40 -19.29
C THR A 172 11.66 8.84 -20.68
N SER A 173 12.38 7.80 -21.12
CA SER A 173 12.16 7.16 -22.43
C SER A 173 10.87 6.36 -22.51
N THR A 174 10.51 5.63 -21.46
CA THR A 174 9.29 4.79 -21.44
C THR A 174 8.03 5.58 -21.11
N MET A 175 8.16 6.72 -20.43
CA MET A 175 7.04 7.52 -19.91
C MET A 175 6.10 6.76 -18.95
N GLU A 176 6.58 5.66 -18.38
CA GLU A 176 5.88 4.79 -17.44
C GLU A 176 6.61 4.74 -16.09
N ALA A 177 5.86 4.50 -15.02
CA ALA A 177 6.46 4.36 -13.69
C ALA A 177 7.25 3.04 -13.58
N LEU A 178 8.45 3.13 -13.04
CA LEU A 178 9.34 2.00 -12.77
C LEU A 178 9.34 1.69 -11.28
N ASN A 179 8.85 0.51 -10.92
CA ASN A 179 8.92 -0.03 -9.56
C ASN A 179 9.83 -1.26 -9.56
N ILE A 180 10.88 -1.23 -8.75
CA ILE A 180 11.84 -2.31 -8.54
C ILE A 180 11.85 -2.67 -7.06
N PRO A 181 11.22 -3.79 -6.66
CA PRO A 181 11.19 -4.23 -5.26
C PRO A 181 12.57 -4.60 -4.70
N ASP A 182 13.44 -5.16 -5.55
CA ASP A 182 14.80 -5.56 -5.20
C ASP A 182 15.73 -5.30 -6.39
N VAL A 183 16.52 -4.24 -6.30
CA VAL A 183 17.42 -3.79 -7.38
C VAL A 183 18.45 -4.86 -7.73
N SER A 184 18.91 -5.64 -6.76
CA SER A 184 19.92 -6.68 -6.99
C SER A 184 19.42 -7.86 -7.84
N LYS A 185 18.09 -8.02 -7.92
CA LYS A 185 17.44 -9.13 -8.62
C LYS A 185 16.80 -8.72 -9.94
N ASP A 186 16.84 -7.44 -10.30
CA ASP A 186 16.18 -6.96 -11.51
C ASP A 186 17.03 -7.25 -12.76
N SER A 187 16.51 -8.08 -13.65
CA SER A 187 17.20 -8.49 -14.87
C SER A 187 17.29 -7.41 -15.95
N ARG A 188 16.50 -6.33 -15.85
CA ARG A 188 16.57 -5.17 -16.77
C ARG A 188 17.80 -4.31 -16.51
N PHE A 189 18.37 -4.40 -15.30
CA PHE A 189 19.50 -3.57 -14.85
C PHE A 189 20.65 -4.43 -14.29
N PRO A 190 21.25 -5.33 -15.10
CA PRO A 190 22.20 -6.34 -14.61
C PRO A 190 23.51 -5.79 -14.04
N TRP A 191 23.96 -4.63 -14.53
CA TRP A 191 25.18 -3.93 -14.13
C TRP A 191 25.04 -3.17 -12.79
N ALA A 192 23.82 -3.06 -12.23
CA ALA A 192 23.62 -2.56 -10.86
C ALA A 192 24.28 -3.48 -9.80
N ASN A 193 24.51 -4.75 -10.15
CA ASN A 193 25.24 -5.71 -9.31
C ASN A 193 26.77 -5.53 -9.37
N GLU A 194 27.31 -4.97 -10.45
CA GLU A 194 28.77 -4.87 -10.69
C GLU A 194 29.38 -3.60 -10.07
N ASN A 195 28.61 -2.53 -9.91
CA ASN A 195 29.08 -1.22 -9.42
C ASN A 195 28.94 -1.00 -7.89
N MET A 196 28.59 -2.03 -7.11
CA MET A 196 28.56 -1.96 -5.63
C MET A 196 29.92 -1.67 -4.97
N GLY A 197 31.02 -1.63 -5.74
CA GLY A 197 32.34 -1.22 -5.27
C GLY A 197 32.52 0.29 -5.07
N ASN A 198 31.64 1.12 -5.63
CA ASN A 198 31.64 2.56 -5.36
C ASN A 198 30.84 2.85 -4.08
N VAL A 199 31.48 3.53 -3.12
CA VAL A 199 30.98 3.84 -1.77
C VAL A 199 29.60 4.54 -1.79
N SER A 200 29.22 5.19 -2.88
CA SER A 200 27.92 5.85 -3.07
C SER A 200 26.75 4.91 -3.43
N GLN A 201 27.00 3.66 -3.85
CA GLN A 201 25.97 2.67 -4.23
C GLN A 201 25.68 1.60 -3.15
N GLN A 202 26.39 1.62 -2.02
CA GLN A 202 26.07 0.75 -0.90
C GLN A 202 24.72 1.14 -0.29
N GLY A 203 23.63 0.46 -0.67
CA GLY A 203 22.39 0.47 0.10
C GLY A 203 21.06 0.64 -0.65
N ILE A 204 21.03 0.82 -1.98
CA ILE A 204 19.75 0.93 -2.69
C ILE A 204 19.14 -0.48 -2.87
N ARG A 205 18.21 -0.85 -1.97
CA ARG A 205 17.50 -2.13 -2.03
C ARG A 205 16.27 -2.09 -2.94
N SER A 206 15.47 -1.05 -2.84
CA SER A 206 14.21 -0.89 -3.59
C SER A 206 14.16 0.48 -4.23
N LEU A 207 13.53 0.59 -5.40
CA LEU A 207 13.45 1.83 -6.18
C LEU A 207 12.05 2.03 -6.76
N LEU A 208 11.53 3.26 -6.60
CA LEU A 208 10.32 3.72 -7.29
C LEU A 208 10.67 5.01 -8.01
N CYS A 209 10.48 5.04 -9.33
CA CYS A 209 10.75 6.19 -10.18
C CYS A 209 9.56 6.44 -11.11
N THR A 210 9.10 7.69 -11.18
CA THR A 210 7.84 8.06 -11.84
C THR A 210 8.07 9.31 -12.70
N PRO A 211 7.57 9.35 -13.94
CA PRO A 211 7.74 10.52 -14.80
C PRO A 211 6.81 11.66 -14.37
N ILE A 212 7.35 12.87 -14.29
CA ILE A 212 6.61 14.11 -14.07
C ILE A 212 6.12 14.61 -15.43
N LYS A 213 4.81 14.56 -15.65
CA LYS A 213 4.20 14.94 -16.93
C LYS A 213 3.64 16.36 -16.87
N ASN A 214 3.84 17.14 -17.93
CA ASN A 214 3.11 18.39 -18.13
C ASN A 214 1.67 18.09 -18.56
N GLY A 215 0.69 18.50 -17.75
CA GLY A 215 -0.73 18.23 -17.97
C GLY A 215 -1.32 18.72 -19.30
N LYS A 216 -0.64 19.62 -20.03
CA LYS A 216 -1.11 20.13 -21.33
C LYS A 216 -0.49 19.45 -22.55
N LYS A 217 0.67 18.80 -22.42
CA LYS A 217 1.48 18.37 -23.58
C LYS A 217 1.82 16.88 -23.63
N ASN A 218 1.36 16.08 -22.65
CA ASN A 218 1.77 14.68 -22.47
C ASN A 218 3.29 14.49 -22.65
N LYS A 219 4.08 15.48 -22.23
CA LYS A 219 5.54 15.53 -22.32
C LYS A 219 6.09 15.36 -20.91
N VAL A 220 7.12 14.53 -20.77
CA VAL A 220 7.88 14.40 -19.52
C VAL A 220 8.72 15.66 -19.32
N ILE A 221 8.61 16.28 -18.14
CA ILE A 221 9.38 17.47 -17.75
C ILE A 221 10.36 17.17 -16.61
N GLY A 222 10.29 15.99 -16.02
CA GLY A 222 11.15 15.50 -14.96
C GLY A 222 10.81 14.06 -14.56
#